data_AF-A0A7C7MRJ1-F1
#
_entry.id   AF-A0A7C7MRJ1-F1
#
_cell.length_a   1.000
_cell.length_b   1.000
_cell.length_c   1.000
_cell.angle_alpha   90.00
_cell.angle_beta   90.00
_cell.angle_gamma   90.00
#
_symmetry.space_group_name_H-M   'P 1'
#
loop_
_entity.id
_entity.type
_entity.pdbx_description
1 polymer ?
#
loop_
_entity_poly.entity_id
_entity_poly.type
_entity_poly.pdbx_seq_one_letter_code
_entity_poly.pdbx_strand_id
1 'polypeptide(L)' 'KKPYCDGSHAMFNTGKSPIEFEASQAKRMAICDCGQSSKLPFCDGTHTKL' A
#
# COMPACT_ATOMS: atom_id res chain seq x y z
N LYS A 1 -6.26 9.49 -1.72
CA LYS A 1 -5.91 9.25 -3.16
C LYS A 1 -4.84 8.18 -3.22
N LYS A 2 -5.20 7.00 -3.74
CA LYS A 2 -4.28 5.87 -3.93
C LYS A 2 -2.98 6.32 -4.62
N PRO A 3 -1.80 5.88 -4.15
CA PRO A 3 -1.56 4.80 -3.19
C PRO A 3 -1.54 5.23 -1.70
N TYR A 4 -1.80 6.51 -1.40
CA TYR A 4 -1.75 7.03 -0.03
C TYR A 4 -3.07 6.87 0.70
N CYS A 5 -2.99 6.62 2.00
CA CYS A 5 -4.13 6.58 2.89
C CYS A 5 -4.85 7.95 2.92
N ASP A 6 -6.17 7.93 2.84
CA ASP A 6 -7.04 9.11 2.95
C ASP A 6 -8.03 9.01 4.11
N GLY A 7 -7.82 8.07 5.03
CA GLY A 7 -8.68 7.88 6.21
C GLY A 7 -9.95 7.07 5.96
N SER A 8 -10.23 6.64 4.72
CA SER A 8 -11.43 5.85 4.41
C SER A 8 -11.58 4.58 5.26
N HIS A 9 -10.47 3.94 5.65
CA HIS A 9 -10.47 2.74 6.50
C HIS A 9 -11.14 2.97 7.87
N ALA A 10 -11.03 4.19 8.41
CA ALA A 10 -11.68 4.59 9.65
C ALA A 10 -13.17 4.90 9.42
N MET A 11 -13.50 5.65 8.36
CA MET A 11 -14.88 6.01 8.03
C MET A 11 -15.76 4.79 7.76
N PHE A 12 -15.22 3.77 7.08
CA PHE A 12 -15.96 2.54 6.74
C PHE A 12 -15.69 1.39 7.73
N ASN A 13 -15.01 1.65 8.84
CA ASN A 13 -14.67 0.67 9.89
C ASN A 13 -14.16 -0.67 9.33
N THR A 14 -13.20 -0.61 8.39
CA THR A 14 -12.80 -1.78 7.60
C THR A 14 -11.87 -2.74 8.37
N GLY A 15 -11.53 -2.43 9.63
CA GLY A 15 -10.56 -3.18 10.43
C GLY A 15 -9.12 -3.16 9.89
N LYS A 16 -8.83 -2.31 8.90
CA LYS A 16 -7.50 -2.18 8.28
C LYS A 16 -6.86 -0.88 8.77
N SER A 17 -5.53 -0.91 8.89
CA SER A 17 -4.74 0.26 9.23
C SER A 17 -3.73 0.56 8.12
N PRO A 18 -3.37 1.84 7.89
CA PRO A 18 -2.33 2.19 6.95
C PRO A 18 -0.97 1.66 7.40
N ILE A 19 -0.10 1.38 6.43
CA ILE A 19 1.30 1.04 6.70
C ILE A 19 2.12 2.31 6.55
N GLU A 20 2.74 2.73 7.64
CA GLU A 20 3.65 3.87 7.66
C GLU A 20 5.02 3.47 7.11
N PHE A 21 5.60 4.32 6.27
CA PHE A 21 6.93 4.10 5.72
C PHE A 21 7.65 5.43 5.51
N GLU A 22 8.86 5.52 6.06
CA GLU A 22 9.76 6.65 5.85
C GLU A 22 10.78 6.33 4.77
N ALA A 23 10.84 7.16 3.72
CA ALA A 23 11.82 7.00 2.66
C ALA A 23 13.18 7.59 3.10
N SER A 24 14.15 6.73 3.40
CA SER A 24 15.51 7.16 3.78
C SER A 24 16.30 7.80 2.63
N GLN A 25 15.90 7.58 1.38
CA GLN A 25 16.58 8.07 0.19
C GLN A 25 15.58 8.37 -0.94
N ALA A 26 15.93 9.35 -1.78
CA ALA A 26 15.16 9.67 -2.98
C ALA A 26 15.35 8.58 -4.05
N LYS A 27 14.38 7.66 -4.11
CA LYS A 27 14.35 6.57 -5.10
C LYS A 27 12.95 6.33 -5.62
N ARG A 28 12.85 5.86 -6.85
CA ARG A 28 11.58 5.37 -7.41
C ARG A 28 11.22 4.05 -6.73
N MET A 29 9.99 3.95 -6.23
CA MET A 29 9.48 2.74 -5.58
C MET A 29 8.10 2.42 -6.16
N ALA A 30 7.85 1.14 -6.43
CA ALA A 30 6.53 0.67 -6.81
C ALA A 30 5.73 0.34 -5.55
N ILE A 31 4.58 1.01 -5.36
CA ILE A 31 3.67 0.77 -4.24
C ILE A 31 2.55 -0.17 -4.70
N CYS A 32 2.16 -1.08 -3.82
CA CYS A 32 1.11 -2.04 -4.10
C CYS A 32 -0.27 -1.35 -4.10
N ASP A 33 -1.07 -1.59 -5.14
CA ASP A 33 -2.48 -1.14 -5.20
C ASP A 33 -3.49 -2.31 -5.21
N CYS A 34 -3.04 -3.53 -5.53
CA CYS A 34 -3.88 -4.72 -5.55
C CYS A 34 -4.20 -5.29 -4.15
N GLY A 35 -3.45 -4.90 -3.13
CA GLY A 35 -3.62 -5.38 -1.75
C GLY A 35 -3.13 -6.81 -1.47
N GLN A 36 -2.53 -7.51 -2.44
CA GLN A 36 -2.12 -8.93 -2.33
C GLN A 36 -0.59 -9.14 -2.27
N SER A 37 0.21 -8.07 -2.24
CA SER A 37 1.67 -8.19 -2.16
C SER A 37 2.11 -8.84 -0.85
N SER A 38 3.08 -9.74 -0.91
CA SER A 38 3.75 -10.27 0.28
C SER A 38 4.79 -9.29 0.86
N LYS A 39 5.05 -8.17 0.16
CA LYS A 39 6.03 -7.14 0.54
C LYS A 39 5.38 -5.77 0.76
N LEU A 40 4.14 -5.73 1.26
CA LEU A 40 3.45 -4.46 1.56
C LEU A 40 4.36 -3.53 2.39
N PRO A 41 4.39 -2.21 2.10
CA PRO A 41 3.53 -1.49 1.16
C PRO A 41 3.97 -1.61 -0.31
N PHE A 42 5.07 -2.27 -0.61
CA PHE A 42 5.67 -2.32 -1.95
C PHE A 42 5.00 -3.36 -2.86
N CYS A 43 5.07 -3.11 -4.16
CA CYS A 43 4.67 -4.07 -5.17
C CYS A 43 5.75 -5.14 -5.36
N ASP A 44 5.36 -6.41 -5.37
CA ASP A 44 6.22 -7.57 -5.63
C ASP A 44 5.87 -8.33 -6.92
N GLY A 45 4.93 -7.79 -7.71
CA GLY A 45 4.45 -8.41 -8.94
C GLY A 45 3.34 -9.44 -8.76
N THR A 46 2.85 -9.70 -7.54
CA THR A 46 1.75 -10.68 -7.29
C THR A 46 0.53 -10.42 -8.16
N HIS A 47 0.19 -9.15 -8.42
CA HIS A 47 -0.95 -8.75 -9.24
C HIS A 47 -0.92 -9.25 -10.70
N THR A 48 0.23 -9.69 -11.21
CA THR A 48 0.36 -10.22 -12.57
C THR A 48 -0.27 -11.61 -12.75
N LYS A 49 -0.60 -12.28 -11.65
CA LYS A 49 -1.15 -13.64 -11.61
C LYS A 49 -2.50 -13.73 -10.89
N LEU A 50 -3.12 -12.58 -10.59
CA LEU A 50 -4.43 -12.50 -9.95
C LEU A 50 -5.57 -12.65 -10.95
#